data_AF-A0A7X1CQC6-F1
#
_entry.id   AF-A0A7X1CQC6-F1
#
_cell.length_a   1.000
_cell.length_b   1.000
_cell.length_c   1.000
_cell.angle_alpha   90.00
_cell.angle_beta   90.00
_cell.angle_gamma   90.00
#
_symmetry.space_group_name_H-M   'P 1'
#
loop_
_entity.id
_entity.type
_entity.pdbx_description
1 polymer ?
#
loop_
_entity_poly.entity_id
_entity_poly.type
_entity_poly.pdbx_seq_one_letter_code
_entity_poly.pdbx_strand_id
1 'polypeptide(L)'
;MLAVIVTGTCQMFILAIGTNILLKKVLSKIEVLIVGTILAIGGLILLATVQYFALIYAIGVLVAVLRFKKASWFMAIVAPITSLLIMIVSDYTIIWSTIMLQVEYQDLLMNTPFVYSAFQSAIMLLYIFIAAQFFTRLKSNYLVLILLVVTIVIIYIFIYIGSLYEFPTDILTIFTILFTTFSVLTGIVFVVVTKIIQSHIENQEREVELNHLKDYTSRMEHMYIEMSLFKHDYINILVSLQGYISSGNQQELETYFKKTIVPLNKKIL
;
A
#
# COMPACT_ATOMS: atom_id res chain seq x y z
N MET A 1 -27.08 -28.63 7.38
CA MET A 1 -26.63 -27.93 8.62
C MET A 1 -25.15 -28.21 8.93
N LEU A 2 -24.73 -29.47 9.06
CA LEU A 2 -23.31 -29.83 9.29
C LEU A 2 -22.36 -29.23 8.24
N ALA A 3 -22.73 -29.33 6.96
CA ALA A 3 -21.95 -28.77 5.85
C ALA A 3 -21.63 -27.29 6.03
N VAL A 4 -22.65 -26.46 6.27
CA VAL A 4 -22.52 -25.01 6.46
C VAL A 4 -21.66 -24.66 7.67
N ILE A 5 -21.75 -25.44 8.75
CA ILE A 5 -20.93 -25.22 9.95
C ILE A 5 -19.46 -25.53 9.66
N VAL A 6 -19.17 -26.67 9.02
CA VAL A 6 -17.79 -27.08 8.69
C VAL A 6 -17.15 -26.08 7.73
N THR A 7 -17.85 -25.71 6.66
CA THR A 7 -17.30 -24.79 5.65
C THR A 7 -17.12 -23.38 6.22
N GLY A 8 -18.13 -22.85 6.91
CA GLY A 8 -18.07 -21.53 7.53
C GLY A 8 -16.99 -21.42 8.59
N THR A 9 -16.80 -22.42 9.44
CA THR A 9 -15.70 -22.40 10.42
C THR A 9 -14.34 -22.41 9.74
N CYS A 10 -14.10 -23.29 8.76
CA CYS A 10 -12.86 -23.32 8.00
C CYS A 10 -12.55 -21.98 7.34
N GLN A 11 -13.53 -21.36 6.67
CA GLN A 11 -13.37 -20.06 6.03
C GLN A 11 -12.96 -18.96 7.03
N MET A 12 -13.61 -18.91 8.21
CA MET A 12 -13.30 -17.89 9.22
C MET A 12 -11.91 -18.05 9.83
N PHE A 13 -11.43 -19.28 10.03
CA PHE A 13 -10.05 -19.51 10.46
C PHE A 13 -9.05 -19.06 9.39
N ILE A 14 -9.32 -19.35 8.12
CA ILE A 14 -8.41 -18.98 7.03
C ILE A 14 -8.44 -17.49 6.76
N LEU A 15 -9.56 -16.82 6.98
CA LEU A 15 -9.65 -15.36 6.96
C LEU A 15 -8.71 -14.73 7.99
N ALA A 16 -8.68 -15.27 9.23
CA ALA A 16 -7.76 -14.82 10.27
C ALA A 16 -6.29 -15.08 9.91
N ILE A 17 -5.98 -16.30 9.42
CA ILE A 17 -4.64 -16.68 8.98
C ILE A 17 -4.20 -15.79 7.80
N GLY A 18 -5.08 -15.58 6.82
CA GLY A 18 -4.81 -14.80 5.61
C GLY A 18 -4.50 -13.36 5.90
N THR A 19 -5.33 -12.72 6.73
CA THR A 19 -5.09 -11.36 7.23
C THR A 19 -3.73 -11.26 7.92
N ASN A 20 -3.35 -12.25 8.72
CA ASN A 20 -2.05 -12.26 9.40
C ASN A 20 -0.88 -12.45 8.42
N ILE A 21 -1.03 -13.31 7.41
CA ILE A 21 0.00 -13.53 6.37
C ILE A 21 0.24 -12.24 5.58
N LEU A 22 -0.82 -11.53 5.19
CA LEU A 22 -0.71 -10.26 4.46
C LEU A 22 0.06 -9.20 5.26
N LEU A 23 -0.09 -9.19 6.58
CA LEU A 23 0.62 -8.27 7.48
C LEU A 23 2.00 -8.77 7.91
N LYS A 24 2.58 -9.79 7.25
CA LYS A 24 3.87 -10.39 7.64
C LYS A 24 3.90 -10.93 9.07
N LYS A 25 2.81 -11.55 9.51
CA LYS A 25 2.69 -12.27 10.80
C LYS A 25 2.80 -11.38 12.04
N VAL A 26 2.07 -10.25 12.07
CA VAL A 26 1.96 -9.38 13.26
C VAL A 26 1.38 -10.12 14.48
N LEU A 27 0.45 -11.05 14.25
CA LEU A 27 -0.17 -11.86 15.29
C LEU A 27 0.61 -13.15 15.52
N SER A 28 0.73 -13.55 16.79
CA SER A 28 1.29 -14.85 17.17
C SER A 28 0.36 -16.00 16.75
N LYS A 29 0.90 -17.22 16.67
CA LYS A 29 0.08 -18.41 16.30
C LYS A 29 -1.12 -18.62 17.22
N ILE A 30 -0.94 -18.36 18.52
CA ILE A 30 -1.99 -18.49 19.54
C ILE A 30 -3.04 -17.40 19.34
N GLU A 31 -2.63 -16.16 19.05
CA GLU A 31 -3.54 -15.05 18.80
C GLU A 31 -4.38 -15.27 17.55
N VAL A 32 -3.78 -15.76 16.46
CA VAL A 32 -4.54 -16.13 15.26
C VAL A 32 -5.58 -17.20 15.57
N LEU A 33 -5.25 -18.17 16.42
CA LEU A 33 -6.19 -19.21 16.82
C LEU A 33 -7.34 -18.64 17.66
N ILE A 34 -7.06 -17.75 18.61
CA ILE A 34 -8.07 -17.05 19.41
C ILE A 34 -8.97 -16.17 18.53
N VAL A 35 -8.38 -15.43 17.59
CA VAL A 35 -9.15 -14.59 16.66
C VAL A 35 -10.01 -15.46 15.75
N GLY A 36 -9.46 -16.57 15.25
CA GLY A 36 -10.19 -17.55 14.45
C GLY A 36 -11.38 -18.16 15.19
N THR A 37 -11.24 -18.48 16.49
CA THR A 37 -12.37 -18.98 17.29
C THR A 37 -13.44 -17.92 17.54
N ILE A 38 -13.05 -16.68 17.85
CA ILE A 38 -13.99 -15.55 18.01
C ILE A 38 -14.77 -15.30 16.71
N LEU A 39 -14.07 -15.33 15.58
CA LEU A 39 -14.65 -15.18 14.25
C LEU A 39 -15.59 -16.34 13.92
N ALA A 40 -15.18 -17.59 14.16
CA ALA A 40 -16.01 -18.76 13.87
C ALA A 40 -17.29 -18.78 14.71
N ILE A 41 -17.19 -18.52 16.02
CA ILE A 41 -18.36 -18.53 16.92
C ILE A 41 -19.31 -17.39 16.58
N GLY A 42 -18.81 -16.15 16.54
CA GLY A 42 -19.66 -14.99 16.26
C GLY A 42 -20.18 -14.99 14.82
N GLY A 43 -19.36 -15.44 13.87
CA GLY A 43 -19.72 -15.55 12.46
C GLY A 43 -20.84 -16.56 12.23
N LEU A 44 -20.79 -17.75 12.84
CA LEU A 44 -21.86 -18.74 12.72
C LEU A 44 -23.19 -18.26 13.32
N ILE A 45 -23.15 -17.62 14.50
CA ILE A 45 -24.34 -17.08 15.16
C ILE A 45 -24.98 -15.98 14.31
N LEU A 46 -24.16 -15.08 13.77
CA LEU A 46 -24.63 -13.98 12.92
C LEU A 46 -25.08 -14.46 11.54
N LEU A 47 -24.46 -15.49 10.98
CA LEU A 47 -24.90 -16.10 9.72
C LEU A 47 -26.33 -16.65 9.85
N ALA A 48 -26.64 -17.28 10.99
CA ALA A 48 -27.98 -17.83 11.25
C ALA A 48 -29.07 -16.76 11.42
N THR A 49 -28.71 -15.52 11.78
CA THR A 49 -29.66 -14.44 12.10
C THR A 49 -29.73 -13.35 11.04
N VAL A 50 -28.57 -12.87 10.59
CA VAL A 50 -28.41 -11.71 9.70
C VAL A 50 -27.75 -12.10 8.35
N GLN A 51 -27.56 -13.40 8.10
CA GLN A 51 -27.03 -13.94 6.83
C GLN A 51 -25.71 -13.26 6.38
N TYR A 52 -25.68 -12.70 5.17
CA TYR A 52 -24.47 -12.12 4.56
C TYR A 52 -23.94 -10.88 5.29
N PHE A 53 -24.73 -10.21 6.12
CA PHE A 53 -24.25 -9.10 6.95
C PHE A 53 -23.26 -9.55 8.04
N ALA A 54 -23.15 -10.85 8.33
CA ALA A 54 -22.15 -11.41 9.25
C ALA A 54 -20.70 -11.09 8.82
N LEU A 55 -20.47 -10.81 7.54
CA LEU A 55 -19.17 -10.41 7.00
C LEU A 55 -18.71 -9.03 7.55
N ILE A 56 -19.62 -8.13 7.90
CA ILE A 56 -19.29 -6.83 8.52
C ILE A 56 -18.69 -7.05 9.90
N TYR A 57 -19.25 -7.99 10.67
CA TYR A 57 -18.70 -8.40 11.96
C TYR A 57 -17.28 -8.95 11.82
N ALA A 58 -17.03 -9.79 10.81
CA ALA A 58 -15.72 -10.37 10.58
C ALA A 58 -14.64 -9.30 10.34
N ILE A 59 -14.95 -8.29 9.51
CA ILE A 59 -14.06 -7.14 9.28
C ILE A 59 -13.87 -6.36 10.59
N GLY A 60 -14.94 -6.03 11.30
CA GLY A 60 -14.90 -5.24 12.53
C GLY A 60 -14.00 -5.85 13.60
N VAL A 61 -14.12 -7.17 13.84
CA VAL A 61 -13.29 -7.90 14.80
C VAL A 61 -11.81 -7.90 14.37
N LEU A 62 -11.52 -8.17 13.10
CA LEU A 62 -10.15 -8.17 12.60
C LEU A 62 -9.50 -6.79 12.70
N VAL A 63 -10.21 -5.73 12.30
CA VAL A 63 -9.72 -4.34 12.41
C VAL A 63 -9.43 -3.99 13.87
N ALA A 64 -10.34 -4.32 14.79
CA ALA A 64 -10.17 -4.04 16.22
C ALA A 64 -8.92 -4.74 16.78
N VAL A 65 -8.77 -6.05 16.53
CA VAL A 65 -7.62 -6.82 17.02
C VAL A 65 -6.30 -6.31 16.45
N LEU A 66 -6.25 -6.00 15.15
CA LEU A 66 -5.05 -5.46 14.52
C LEU A 66 -4.70 -4.07 15.08
N ARG A 67 -5.72 -3.26 15.40
CA ARG A 67 -5.50 -1.96 16.02
C ARG A 67 -4.95 -2.09 17.43
N PHE A 68 -5.44 -3.03 18.25
CA PHE A 68 -4.87 -3.36 19.56
C PHE A 68 -3.40 -3.76 19.46
N LYS A 69 -2.99 -4.37 18.34
CA LYS A 69 -1.60 -4.73 18.03
C LYS A 69 -0.78 -3.62 17.39
N LYS A 70 -1.26 -2.38 17.42
CA LYS A 70 -0.57 -1.17 16.91
C LYS A 70 -0.26 -1.21 15.40
N ALA A 71 -0.98 -2.02 14.61
CA ALA A 71 -0.95 -1.86 13.16
C ALA A 71 -1.41 -0.44 12.77
N SER A 72 -0.85 0.11 11.69
CA SER A 72 -1.30 1.40 11.17
C SER A 72 -2.76 1.31 10.73
N TRP A 73 -3.53 2.38 10.89
CA TRP A 73 -4.95 2.40 10.53
C TRP A 73 -5.21 1.93 9.09
N PHE A 74 -4.35 2.36 8.17
CA PHE A 74 -4.40 1.93 6.78
C PHE A 74 -4.28 0.40 6.65
N MET A 75 -3.23 -0.20 7.22
CA MET A 75 -2.97 -1.64 7.10
C MET A 75 -3.99 -2.49 7.87
N ALA A 76 -4.48 -1.98 9.00
CA ALA A 76 -5.50 -2.64 9.82
C ALA A 76 -6.85 -2.76 9.09
N ILE A 77 -7.15 -1.85 8.16
CA ILE A 77 -8.39 -1.87 7.35
C ILE A 77 -8.17 -2.63 6.04
N VAL A 78 -7.06 -2.36 5.35
CA VAL A 78 -6.78 -2.91 4.02
C VAL A 78 -6.58 -4.43 4.08
N ALA A 79 -5.86 -4.97 5.07
CA ALA A 79 -5.55 -6.40 5.12
C ALA A 79 -6.78 -7.30 5.37
N PRO A 80 -7.70 -7.00 6.31
CA PRO A 80 -8.93 -7.78 6.46
C PRO A 80 -9.82 -7.71 5.23
N ILE A 81 -9.93 -6.52 4.62
CA ILE A 81 -10.73 -6.31 3.40
C ILE A 81 -10.18 -7.15 2.24
N THR A 82 -8.86 -7.09 1.99
CA THR A 82 -8.28 -7.89 0.91
C THR A 82 -8.37 -9.39 1.18
N SER A 83 -8.21 -9.83 2.43
CA SER A 83 -8.40 -11.23 2.80
C SER A 83 -9.84 -11.70 2.57
N LEU A 84 -10.83 -10.83 2.82
CA LEU A 84 -12.25 -11.12 2.56
C LEU A 84 -12.57 -11.15 1.07
N LEU A 85 -12.00 -10.24 0.28
CA LEU A 85 -12.14 -10.28 -1.18
C LEU A 85 -11.59 -11.59 -1.75
N ILE A 86 -10.43 -12.04 -1.25
CA ILE A 86 -9.83 -13.33 -1.67
C ILE A 86 -10.72 -14.51 -1.28
N MET A 87 -11.33 -14.47 -0.09
CA MET A 87 -12.29 -15.49 0.34
C MET A 87 -13.45 -15.60 -0.65
N ILE A 88 -14.09 -14.49 -1.01
CA ILE A 88 -15.23 -14.47 -1.93
C ILE A 88 -14.78 -14.94 -3.33
N VAL A 89 -13.65 -14.45 -3.84
CA VAL A 89 -13.12 -14.92 -5.13
C VAL A 89 -12.88 -16.43 -5.11
N SER A 90 -12.37 -16.98 -4.00
CA SER A 90 -12.18 -18.43 -3.86
C SER A 90 -13.51 -19.20 -3.93
N ASP A 91 -14.60 -18.70 -3.34
CA ASP A 91 -15.92 -19.33 -3.44
C ASP A 91 -16.38 -19.42 -4.91
N TYR A 92 -16.31 -18.30 -5.63
CA TYR A 92 -16.71 -18.25 -7.04
C TYR A 92 -15.83 -19.12 -7.95
N THR A 93 -14.55 -19.31 -7.62
CA THR A 93 -13.70 -20.24 -8.38
C THR A 93 -14.13 -21.70 -8.24
N ILE A 94 -14.61 -22.11 -7.07
CA ILE A 94 -15.14 -23.45 -6.87
C ILE A 94 -16.46 -23.60 -7.61
N ILE A 95 -17.36 -22.61 -7.51
CA ILE A 95 -18.63 -22.62 -8.25
C ILE A 95 -18.36 -22.77 -9.75
N TRP A 96 -17.41 -22.01 -10.28
CA TRP A 96 -17.00 -22.12 -11.69
C TRP A 96 -16.46 -23.52 -12.01
N SER A 97 -15.63 -24.11 -11.15
CA SER A 97 -15.13 -25.47 -11.33
C SER A 97 -16.25 -26.53 -11.33
N THR A 98 -17.28 -26.38 -10.49
CA THR A 98 -18.42 -27.29 -10.43
C THR A 98 -19.27 -27.21 -11.69
N ILE A 99 -19.47 -26.01 -12.24
CA ILE A 99 -20.17 -25.80 -13.52
C ILE A 99 -19.42 -26.51 -14.66
N MET A 100 -18.09 -26.36 -14.71
CA MET A 100 -17.26 -26.99 -15.76
C MET A 100 -17.27 -28.52 -15.68
N LEU A 101 -17.34 -29.08 -14.48
CA LEU A 101 -17.41 -30.53 -14.25
C LEU A 101 -18.84 -31.09 -14.34
N GLN A 102 -19.85 -30.25 -14.59
CA GLN A 102 -21.27 -30.62 -14.60
C GLN A 102 -21.74 -31.29 -13.30
N VAL A 103 -21.13 -30.91 -12.18
CA VAL A 103 -21.51 -31.38 -10.84
C VAL A 103 -22.36 -30.30 -10.18
N GLU A 104 -23.51 -30.67 -9.62
CA GLU A 104 -24.32 -29.72 -8.86
C GLU A 104 -23.56 -29.23 -7.62
N TYR A 105 -23.44 -27.92 -7.48
CA TYR A 105 -22.75 -27.28 -6.36
C TYR A 105 -23.35 -27.71 -5.00
N GLN A 106 -24.67 -27.81 -4.92
CA GLN A 106 -25.38 -28.18 -3.69
C GLN A 106 -25.06 -29.61 -3.26
N ASP A 107 -24.91 -30.54 -4.22
CA ASP A 107 -24.54 -31.92 -3.95
C ASP A 107 -23.12 -32.03 -3.38
N LEU A 108 -22.16 -31.30 -3.96
CA LEU A 108 -20.79 -31.29 -3.44
C LEU A 108 -20.73 -30.73 -2.01
N LEU A 109 -21.47 -29.64 -1.76
CA LEU A 109 -21.54 -29.00 -0.46
C LEU A 109 -22.19 -29.91 0.60
N MET A 110 -23.29 -30.58 0.27
CA MET A 110 -24.05 -31.37 1.24
C MET A 110 -23.48 -32.79 1.45
N ASN A 111 -23.04 -33.45 0.37
CA ASN A 111 -22.61 -34.85 0.43
C ASN A 111 -21.14 -35.01 0.82
N THR A 112 -20.27 -34.04 0.48
CA THR A 112 -18.83 -34.11 0.79
C THR A 112 -18.26 -32.79 1.38
N PRO A 113 -18.83 -32.27 2.48
CA PRO A 113 -18.48 -30.95 3.01
C PRO A 113 -17.01 -30.79 3.41
N PHE A 114 -16.39 -31.87 3.92
CA PHE A 114 -14.97 -31.87 4.29
C PHE A 114 -14.03 -31.77 3.08
N VAL A 115 -14.42 -32.39 1.96
CA VAL A 115 -13.66 -32.35 0.71
C VAL A 115 -13.75 -30.94 0.14
N TYR A 116 -14.97 -30.39 0.06
CA TYR A 116 -15.20 -29.02 -0.35
C TYR A 116 -14.41 -28.02 0.51
N SER A 117 -14.49 -28.14 1.84
CA SER A 117 -13.79 -27.22 2.74
C SER A 117 -12.27 -27.31 2.58
N ALA A 118 -11.72 -28.50 2.37
CA ALA A 118 -10.28 -28.69 2.13
C ALA A 118 -9.82 -28.05 0.82
N PHE A 119 -10.55 -28.28 -0.29
CA PHE A 119 -10.23 -27.66 -1.57
C PHE A 119 -10.33 -26.14 -1.52
N GLN A 120 -11.40 -25.62 -0.91
CA GLN A 120 -11.56 -24.19 -0.73
C GLN A 120 -10.41 -23.58 0.08
N SER A 121 -10.07 -24.22 1.19
CA SER A 121 -8.98 -23.78 2.05
C SER A 121 -7.66 -23.69 1.31
N ALA A 122 -7.36 -24.69 0.47
CA ALA A 122 -6.15 -24.73 -0.34
C ALA A 122 -6.11 -23.61 -1.38
N ILE A 123 -7.21 -23.39 -2.10
CA ILE A 123 -7.32 -22.32 -3.11
C ILE A 123 -7.17 -20.93 -2.44
N MET A 124 -7.87 -20.71 -1.33
CA MET A 124 -7.80 -19.44 -0.61
C MET A 124 -6.38 -19.15 -0.10
N LEU A 125 -5.69 -20.15 0.47
CA LEU A 125 -4.30 -20.00 0.92
C LEU A 125 -3.34 -19.72 -0.25
N LEU A 126 -3.54 -20.36 -1.40
CA LEU A 126 -2.77 -20.10 -2.62
C LEU A 126 -2.94 -18.63 -3.06
N TYR A 127 -4.18 -18.14 -3.12
CA TYR A 127 -4.45 -16.74 -3.48
C TYR A 127 -3.91 -15.75 -2.44
N ILE A 128 -4.01 -16.05 -1.15
CA ILE A 128 -3.39 -15.25 -0.09
C ILE A 128 -1.87 -15.16 -0.30
N PHE A 129 -1.21 -16.28 -0.62
CA PHE A 129 0.23 -16.29 -0.82
C PHE A 129 0.66 -15.45 -2.02
N ILE A 130 -0.08 -15.54 -3.13
CA ILE A 130 0.14 -14.68 -4.31
C ILE A 130 -0.10 -13.21 -3.93
N ALA A 131 -1.22 -12.90 -3.28
CA ALA A 131 -1.56 -11.54 -2.89
C ALA A 131 -0.53 -10.94 -1.92
N ALA A 132 0.01 -11.73 -0.99
CA ALA A 132 1.02 -11.29 -0.03
C ALA A 132 2.29 -10.76 -0.72
N GLN A 133 2.69 -11.32 -1.86
CA GLN A 133 3.85 -10.83 -2.62
C GLN A 133 3.64 -9.38 -3.09
N PHE A 134 2.43 -9.04 -3.55
CA PHE A 134 2.07 -7.70 -3.98
C PHE A 134 1.74 -6.77 -2.80
N PHE A 135 1.13 -7.30 -1.74
CA PHE A 135 0.65 -6.55 -0.59
C PHE A 135 1.77 -5.77 0.11
N THR A 136 2.98 -6.35 0.15
CA THR A 136 4.15 -5.68 0.74
C THR A 136 4.58 -4.40 0.04
N ARG A 137 4.14 -4.18 -1.21
CA ARG A 137 4.47 -3.01 -2.01
C ARG A 137 3.43 -1.89 -1.90
N LEU A 138 2.37 -2.11 -1.11
CA LEU A 138 1.34 -1.11 -0.89
C LEU A 138 1.86 -0.03 0.05
N LYS A 139 1.91 1.21 -0.46
CA LYS A 139 2.08 2.41 0.36
C LYS A 139 0.71 2.94 0.74
N SER A 140 0.62 3.59 1.90
CA SER A 140 -0.62 4.19 2.40
C SER A 140 -1.10 5.26 1.41
N ASN A 141 -2.20 4.98 0.71
CA ASN A 141 -2.81 5.92 -0.22
C ASN A 141 -4.34 5.78 -0.18
N TYR A 142 -5.04 6.92 -0.10
CA TYR A 142 -6.50 7.01 -0.09
C TYR A 142 -7.12 6.39 -1.36
N LEU A 143 -6.45 6.44 -2.51
CA LEU A 143 -6.94 5.84 -3.75
C LEU A 143 -7.13 4.32 -3.63
N VAL A 144 -6.20 3.64 -2.95
CA VAL A 144 -6.28 2.19 -2.71
C VAL A 144 -7.45 1.85 -1.79
N LEU A 145 -7.66 2.66 -0.75
CA LEU A 145 -8.79 2.50 0.16
C LEU A 145 -10.13 2.68 -0.55
N ILE A 146 -10.27 3.75 -1.35
CA ILE A 146 -11.49 4.02 -2.11
C ILE A 146 -11.79 2.86 -3.06
N LEU A 147 -10.78 2.39 -3.81
CA LEU A 147 -10.93 1.26 -4.72
C LEU A 147 -11.43 0.00 -4.00
N LEU A 148 -10.86 -0.32 -2.84
CA LEU A 148 -11.28 -1.48 -2.05
C LEU A 148 -12.70 -1.34 -1.49
N VAL A 149 -13.08 -0.16 -1.00
CA VAL A 149 -14.43 0.11 -0.50
C VAL A 149 -15.46 -0.02 -1.62
N VAL A 150 -15.20 0.58 -2.79
CA VAL A 150 -16.08 0.45 -3.96
C VAL A 150 -16.22 -1.00 -4.40
N THR A 151 -15.11 -1.76 -4.40
CA THR A 151 -15.12 -3.19 -4.74
C THR A 151 -15.99 -3.99 -3.78
N ILE A 152 -15.86 -3.76 -2.47
CA ILE A 152 -16.71 -4.40 -1.45
C ILE A 152 -18.18 -4.07 -1.70
N VAL A 153 -18.53 -2.80 -1.91
CA VAL A 153 -19.92 -2.38 -2.11
C VAL A 153 -20.53 -3.08 -3.31
N ILE A 154 -19.82 -3.13 -4.43
CA ILE A 154 -20.27 -3.82 -5.65
C ILE A 154 -20.47 -5.31 -5.36
N ILE A 155 -19.52 -5.97 -4.69
CA ILE A 155 -19.64 -7.40 -4.35
C ILE A 155 -20.81 -7.66 -3.43
N TYR A 156 -21.08 -6.80 -2.44
CA TYR A 156 -22.27 -6.93 -1.60
C TYR A 156 -23.56 -6.81 -2.40
N ILE A 157 -23.61 -5.91 -3.39
CA ILE A 157 -24.75 -5.82 -4.31
C ILE A 157 -24.91 -7.12 -5.10
N PHE A 158 -23.81 -7.70 -5.60
CA PHE A 158 -23.85 -9.01 -6.28
C PHE A 158 -24.38 -10.13 -5.39
N ILE A 159 -23.92 -10.22 -4.14
CA ILE A 159 -24.38 -11.22 -3.16
C ILE A 159 -25.86 -11.00 -2.84
N TYR A 160 -26.27 -9.75 -2.63
CA TYR A 160 -27.66 -9.40 -2.34
C TYR A 160 -28.61 -9.79 -3.48
N ILE A 161 -28.26 -9.44 -4.71
CA ILE A 161 -29.04 -9.82 -5.90
C ILE A 161 -29.07 -11.35 -6.05
N GLY A 162 -27.93 -12.03 -5.83
CA GLY A 162 -27.85 -13.49 -5.81
C GLY A 162 -28.80 -14.14 -4.81
N SER A 163 -28.95 -13.55 -3.62
CA SER A 163 -29.86 -14.06 -2.58
C SER A 163 -31.34 -13.83 -2.87
N LEU A 164 -31.69 -12.79 -3.64
CA LEU A 164 -33.08 -12.40 -3.90
C LEU A 164 -33.78 -13.27 -4.95
N TYR A 165 -33.04 -13.75 -5.95
CA TYR A 165 -33.63 -14.29 -7.18
C TYR A 165 -33.53 -15.81 -7.35
N GLU A 166 -32.95 -16.55 -6.38
CA GLU A 166 -32.78 -18.03 -6.42
C GLU A 166 -32.58 -18.57 -7.83
N PHE A 167 -31.52 -18.08 -8.48
CA PHE A 167 -31.37 -18.17 -9.93
C PHE A 167 -31.39 -19.62 -10.44
N PRO A 168 -32.16 -19.92 -11.52
CA PRO A 168 -31.97 -21.17 -12.26
C PRO A 168 -30.53 -21.27 -12.78
N THR A 169 -30.07 -22.49 -13.02
CA THR A 169 -28.68 -22.85 -13.35
C THR A 169 -28.09 -22.03 -14.51
N ASP A 170 -28.89 -21.72 -15.53
CA ASP A 170 -28.47 -20.89 -16.66
C ASP A 170 -28.13 -19.45 -16.25
N ILE A 171 -28.97 -18.85 -15.39
CA ILE A 171 -28.75 -17.48 -14.91
C ILE A 171 -27.57 -17.45 -13.91
N LEU A 172 -27.42 -18.49 -13.09
CA LEU A 172 -26.28 -18.63 -12.18
C LEU A 172 -24.95 -18.66 -12.94
N THR A 173 -24.91 -19.31 -14.11
CA THR A 173 -23.73 -19.38 -14.96
C THR A 173 -23.36 -17.99 -15.50
N ILE A 174 -24.34 -17.23 -15.99
CA ILE A 174 -24.12 -15.84 -16.45
C ILE A 174 -23.62 -14.96 -15.30
N PHE A 175 -24.23 -15.06 -14.12
CA PHE A 175 -23.81 -14.31 -12.93
C PHE A 175 -22.38 -14.63 -12.51
N THR A 176 -22.00 -15.91 -12.55
CA THR A 176 -20.64 -16.36 -12.21
C THR A 176 -19.62 -15.82 -13.22
N ILE A 177 -19.93 -15.81 -14.51
CA ILE A 177 -19.09 -15.22 -15.56
C ILE A 177 -18.92 -13.70 -15.34
N LEU A 178 -20.02 -13.00 -15.05
CA LEU A 178 -20.02 -11.57 -14.79
C LEU A 178 -19.17 -11.22 -13.56
N PHE A 179 -19.35 -11.94 -12.46
CA PHE A 179 -18.57 -11.76 -11.23
C PHE A 179 -17.08 -12.02 -11.46
N THR A 180 -16.75 -13.10 -12.19
CA THR A 180 -15.36 -13.46 -12.51
C THR A 180 -14.70 -12.36 -13.35
N THR A 181 -15.40 -11.88 -14.39
CA THR A 181 -14.91 -10.80 -15.25
C THR A 181 -14.69 -9.52 -14.45
N PHE A 182 -15.64 -9.14 -13.58
CA PHE A 182 -15.51 -7.99 -12.70
C PHE A 182 -14.30 -8.11 -11.75
N SER A 183 -14.12 -9.30 -11.15
CA SER A 183 -13.01 -9.56 -10.23
C SER A 183 -11.65 -9.46 -10.91
N VAL A 184 -11.52 -10.02 -12.13
CA VAL A 184 -10.29 -9.94 -12.92
C VAL A 184 -9.98 -8.49 -13.32
N LEU A 185 -10.97 -7.75 -13.84
CA LEU A 185 -10.80 -6.34 -14.22
C LEU A 185 -10.38 -5.50 -13.01
N THR A 186 -11.04 -5.69 -11.88
CA THR A 186 -10.72 -4.96 -10.64
C THR A 186 -9.32 -5.30 -10.14
N GLY A 187 -8.90 -6.56 -10.23
CA GLY A 187 -7.52 -6.98 -9.93
C GLY A 187 -6.48 -6.29 -10.82
N ILE A 188 -6.75 -6.18 -12.13
CA ILE A 188 -5.88 -5.46 -13.07
C ILE A 188 -5.78 -3.98 -12.69
N VAL A 189 -6.92 -3.33 -12.44
CA VAL A 189 -6.97 -1.92 -11.99
C VAL A 189 -6.16 -1.73 -10.71
N PHE A 190 -6.29 -2.64 -9.74
CA PHE A 190 -5.54 -2.58 -8.48
C PHE A 190 -4.02 -2.63 -8.70
N VAL A 191 -3.54 -3.51 -9.59
CA VAL A 191 -2.12 -3.61 -9.94
C VAL A 191 -1.63 -2.35 -10.64
N VAL A 192 -2.41 -1.82 -11.60
CA VAL A 192 -2.07 -0.59 -12.34
C VAL A 192 -2.00 0.62 -11.40
N VAL A 193 -3.02 0.81 -10.55
CA VAL A 193 -3.06 1.91 -9.57
C VAL A 193 -1.86 1.83 -8.63
N THR A 194 -1.53 0.64 -8.13
CA THR A 194 -0.36 0.46 -7.25
C THR A 194 0.95 0.86 -7.94
N LYS A 195 1.14 0.50 -9.21
CA LYS A 195 2.31 0.91 -10.01
C LYS A 195 2.36 2.42 -10.25
N ILE A 196 1.22 3.04 -10.56
CA ILE A 196 1.13 4.49 -10.76
C ILE A 196 1.52 5.22 -9.47
N ILE A 197 1.03 4.77 -8.31
CA ILE A 197 1.36 5.37 -7.02
C ILE A 197 2.86 5.26 -6.72
N GLN A 198 3.47 4.11 -7.00
CA GLN A 198 4.91 3.93 -6.81
C GLN A 198 5.71 4.88 -7.71
N SER A 199 5.38 4.92 -9.00
CA SER A 199 6.03 5.83 -9.95
C SER A 199 5.83 7.30 -9.56
N HIS A 200 4.66 7.67 -9.06
CA HIS A 200 4.40 9.04 -8.60
C HIS A 200 5.31 9.43 -7.43
N ILE A 201 5.50 8.53 -6.46
CA ILE A 201 6.38 8.78 -5.31
C ILE A 201 7.85 8.87 -5.74
N GLU A 202 8.31 7.98 -6.62
CA GLU A 202 9.66 8.03 -7.17
C GLU A 202 9.93 9.32 -7.96
N ASN A 203 8.93 9.79 -8.72
CA ASN A 203 9.04 11.06 -9.45
C ASN A 203 9.10 12.26 -8.50
N GLN A 204 8.32 12.27 -7.42
CA GLN A 204 8.38 13.32 -6.40
C GLN A 204 9.74 13.35 -5.69
N GLU A 205 10.28 12.19 -5.33
CA GLU A 205 11.62 12.09 -4.73
C GLU A 205 12.68 12.65 -5.68
N ARG A 206 12.59 12.33 -6.98
CA ARG A 206 13.50 12.86 -8.01
C ARG A 206 13.36 14.37 -8.19
N GLU A 207 12.15 14.92 -8.14
CA GLU A 207 11.95 16.37 -8.23
C GLU A 207 12.58 17.12 -7.05
N VAL A 208 12.46 16.57 -5.84
CA VAL A 208 13.10 17.12 -4.64
C VAL A 208 14.63 17.09 -4.77
N GLU A 209 15.20 15.98 -5.23
CA GLU A 209 16.65 15.84 -5.46
C GLU A 209 17.15 16.86 -6.51
N LEU A 210 16.41 17.03 -7.61
CA LEU A 210 16.74 18.02 -8.64
C LEU A 210 16.70 19.44 -8.12
N ASN A 211 15.75 19.78 -7.25
CA ASN A 211 15.69 21.11 -6.64
C ASN A 211 16.88 21.35 -5.70
N HIS A 212 17.25 20.36 -4.89
CA HIS A 212 18.45 20.45 -4.05
C HIS A 212 19.73 20.64 -4.88
N LEU A 213 19.84 19.93 -6.00
CA LEU A 213 20.99 20.10 -6.90
C LEU A 213 21.03 21.50 -7.52
N LYS A 214 19.88 22.03 -7.97
CA LYS A 214 19.79 23.41 -8.51
C LYS A 214 20.22 24.45 -7.48
N ASP A 215 19.74 24.34 -6.25
CA ASP A 215 20.11 25.25 -5.15
C ASP A 215 21.61 25.18 -4.86
N TYR A 216 22.18 23.98 -4.85
CA TYR A 216 23.61 23.78 -4.64
C TYR A 216 24.45 24.39 -5.77
N THR A 217 24.06 24.19 -7.03
CA THR A 217 24.72 24.79 -8.19
C THR A 217 24.64 26.31 -8.14
N SER A 218 23.47 26.89 -7.82
CA SER A 218 23.33 28.35 -7.67
C SER A 218 24.25 28.91 -6.60
N ARG A 219 24.37 28.24 -5.44
CA ARG A 219 25.31 28.64 -4.38
C ARG A 219 26.77 28.57 -4.84
N MET A 220 27.14 27.55 -5.61
CA MET A 220 28.48 27.48 -6.20
C MET A 220 28.73 28.62 -7.17
N GLU A 221 27.77 28.97 -8.03
CA GLU A 221 27.91 30.07 -8.98
C GLU A 221 28.11 31.40 -8.26
N HIS A 222 27.31 31.66 -7.21
CA HIS A 222 27.49 32.83 -6.37
C HIS A 222 28.88 32.88 -5.72
N MET A 223 29.33 31.76 -5.13
CA MET A 223 30.67 31.66 -4.54
C MET A 223 31.78 31.86 -5.59
N TYR A 224 31.59 31.36 -6.81
CA TYR A 224 32.55 31.56 -7.90
C TYR A 224 32.63 33.03 -8.34
N ILE A 225 31.49 33.71 -8.44
CA ILE A 225 31.44 35.15 -8.76
C ILE A 225 32.14 35.96 -7.67
N GLU A 226 31.85 35.68 -6.40
CA GLU A 226 32.53 36.33 -5.26
C GLU A 226 34.05 36.10 -5.30
N MET A 227 34.50 34.88 -5.62
CA MET A 227 35.92 34.57 -5.75
C MET A 227 36.59 35.33 -6.91
N SER A 228 35.88 35.48 -8.04
CA SER A 228 36.37 36.23 -9.20
C SER A 228 36.51 37.72 -8.88
N LEU A 229 35.52 38.31 -8.20
CA LEU A 229 35.56 39.69 -7.72
C LEU A 229 36.71 39.90 -6.72
N PHE A 230 36.86 38.99 -5.74
CA PHE A 230 37.95 39.04 -4.78
C PHE A 230 39.33 38.99 -5.46
N LYS A 231 39.51 38.13 -6.47
CA LYS A 231 40.75 38.06 -7.25
C LYS A 231 41.02 39.37 -7.99
N HIS A 232 40.01 39.96 -8.62
CA HIS A 232 40.15 41.24 -9.33
C HIS A 232 40.57 42.37 -8.38
N ASP A 233 39.92 42.47 -7.23
CA ASP A 233 40.24 43.49 -6.21
C ASP A 233 41.66 43.29 -5.67
N TYR A 234 42.07 42.04 -5.45
CA TYR A 234 43.44 41.70 -5.07
C TYR A 234 44.48 42.14 -6.13
N ILE A 235 44.21 41.92 -7.42
CA ILE A 235 45.08 42.38 -8.51
C ILE A 235 45.22 43.90 -8.49
N ASN A 236 44.11 44.63 -8.31
CA ASN A 236 44.14 46.09 -8.27
C ASN A 236 44.96 46.65 -7.10
N ILE A 237 44.88 46.01 -5.93
CA ILE A 237 45.74 46.35 -4.78
C ILE A 237 47.22 46.16 -5.14
N LEU A 238 47.58 45.02 -5.75
CA LEU A 238 48.97 44.75 -6.15
C LEU A 238 49.49 45.74 -7.19
N VAL A 239 48.70 46.05 -8.22
CA VAL A 239 49.06 47.04 -9.26
C VAL A 239 49.25 48.43 -8.66
N SER A 240 48.37 48.83 -7.74
CA SER A 240 48.48 50.12 -7.04
C SER A 240 49.78 50.19 -6.20
N LEU A 241 50.08 49.14 -5.43
CA LEU A 241 51.32 49.04 -4.67
C LEU A 241 52.55 49.11 -5.57
N GLN A 242 52.55 48.40 -6.70
CA GLN A 242 53.65 48.43 -7.66
C GLN A 242 53.85 49.84 -8.25
N GLY A 243 52.76 50.55 -8.59
CA GLY A 243 52.83 51.92 -9.09
C GLY A 243 53.44 52.91 -8.09
N TYR A 244 53.07 52.80 -6.80
CA TYR A 244 53.68 53.61 -5.73
C TYR A 244 55.16 53.29 -5.49
N ILE A 245 55.56 52.02 -5.59
CA ILE A 245 56.96 51.61 -5.48
C ILE A 245 57.79 52.16 -6.66
N SER A 246 57.31 52.00 -7.89
CA SER A 246 58.03 52.44 -9.10
C SER A 246 58.15 53.96 -9.22
N SER A 247 57.19 54.71 -8.67
CA SER A 247 57.22 56.18 -8.64
C SER A 247 58.09 56.77 -7.52
N GLY A 248 58.64 55.94 -6.62
CA GLY A 248 59.49 56.38 -5.51
C GLY A 248 58.75 57.15 -4.40
N ASN A 249 57.41 57.17 -4.42
CA ASN A 249 56.61 57.97 -3.49
C ASN A 249 56.23 57.20 -2.21
N GLN A 250 57.19 57.10 -1.28
CA GLN A 250 57.07 56.30 -0.07
C GLN A 250 55.96 56.78 0.89
N GLN A 251 55.64 58.08 0.89
CA GLN A 251 54.66 58.69 1.78
C GLN A 251 53.21 58.35 1.37
N GLU A 252 52.94 58.30 0.06
CA GLU A 252 51.64 57.86 -0.47
C GLU A 252 51.43 56.35 -0.34
N LEU A 253 52.49 55.55 -0.51
CA LEU A 253 52.46 54.11 -0.25
C LEU A 253 52.04 53.80 1.19
N GLU A 254 52.66 54.46 2.17
CA GLU A 254 52.37 54.25 3.59
C GLU A 254 50.93 54.65 3.95
N THR A 255 50.44 55.73 3.33
CA THR A 255 49.06 56.19 3.49
C THR A 255 48.05 55.20 2.90
N TYR A 256 48.30 54.71 1.68
CA TYR A 256 47.46 53.71 1.03
C TYR A 256 47.44 52.39 1.81
N PHE A 257 48.61 51.93 2.31
CA PHE A 257 48.71 50.72 3.12
C PHE A 257 47.88 50.81 4.41
N LYS A 258 48.03 51.90 5.18
CA LYS A 258 47.28 52.12 6.43
C LYS A 258 45.78 52.29 6.21
N LYS A 259 45.37 52.92 5.11
CA LYS A 259 43.96 53.26 4.85
C LYS A 259 43.18 52.13 4.15
N THR A 260 43.85 51.33 3.33
CA THR A 260 43.20 50.34 2.46
C THR A 260 43.50 48.90 2.90
N ILE A 261 44.76 48.58 3.25
CA ILE A 261 45.19 47.19 3.51
C ILE A 261 45.01 46.78 4.98
N VAL A 262 45.37 47.66 5.92
CA VAL A 262 45.22 47.38 7.38
C VAL A 262 43.77 47.10 7.79
N PRO A 263 42.74 47.82 7.30
CA PRO A 263 41.35 47.54 7.65
C PRO A 263 40.84 46.22 7.04
N LEU A 264 41.36 45.81 5.87
CA LEU A 264 41.00 44.55 5.23
C LEU A 264 41.43 43.35 6.09
N ASN A 265 42.66 43.38 6.64
CA ASN A 265 43.20 42.30 7.47
C ASN A 265 42.40 42.08 8.77
N LYS A 266 41.83 43.15 9.35
CA LYS A 266 40.97 43.08 10.55
C LYS A 266 39.57 42.51 10.31
N LYS A 267 39.13 42.41 9.06
CA LYS A 267 37.81 41.88 8.68
C LYS A 267 37.83 40.39 8.30
N ILE A 268 39.02 39.83 8.10
CA ILE A 268 39.25 38.45 7.64
C ILE A 268 39.57 37.49 8.80
N LEU A 269 39.97 38.03 9.97
CA LEU A 269 40.13 37.33 11.26
C LEU A 269 38.87 37.50 12.12
#